data_AF-A0A5F9DQV5-F1
#
_entry.id   AF-A0A5F9DQV5-F1
#
_cell.length_a   1.000
_cell.length_b   1.000
_cell.length_c   1.000
_cell.angle_alpha   90.00
_cell.angle_beta   90.00
_cell.angle_gamma   90.00
#
_symmetry.space_group_name_H-M   'P 1'
#
loop_
_entity.id
_entity.type
_entity.pdbx_description
1 polymer ?
#
loop_
_entity_poly.entity_id
_entity_poly.type
_entity_poly.pdbx_seq_one_letter_code
_entity_poly.pdbx_strand_id
1 'polypeptide(L)'
;MISVLSDFIQDTLAAVSEVVYVDLLEGDTECHARFKTPEDAQAVMNAHTEIKKKHCWKLEVLSGDHEQRYWQKILVDRQAKLNQPREKKRGTEKLITKAEKIRLEKTQQASQHIRFSEYD
;
A
#
# COMPACT_ATOMS: atom_id res chain seq x y z
N MET A 1 3.64 4.66 8.85
CA MET A 1 3.85 3.35 9.52
C MET A 1 3.10 2.25 8.80
N ILE A 2 1.81 2.42 8.49
CA ILE A 2 1.00 1.48 7.69
C ILE A 2 1.62 1.18 6.32
N SER A 3 2.04 2.20 5.57
CA SER A 3 2.63 2.00 4.23
C SER A 3 3.86 1.09 4.27
N VAL A 4 4.69 1.20 5.30
CA VAL A 4 5.87 0.32 5.45
C VAL A 4 5.45 -1.13 5.71
N LEU A 5 4.37 -1.34 6.45
CA LEU A 5 3.86 -2.69 6.74
C LEU A 5 3.14 -3.29 5.53
N SER A 6 2.36 -2.51 4.79
CA SER A 6 1.72 -2.96 3.55
C SER A 6 2.75 -3.33 2.50
N ASP A 7 3.82 -2.51 2.37
CA ASP A 7 4.90 -2.77 1.42
C ASP A 7 5.65 -4.05 1.81
N PHE A 8 5.91 -4.28 3.11
CA PHE A 8 6.52 -5.52 3.59
C PHE A 8 5.65 -6.77 3.31
N ILE A 9 4.34 -6.68 3.55
CA ILE A 9 3.40 -7.77 3.25
C ILE A 9 3.34 -8.01 1.73
N GLN A 10 3.32 -6.93 0.95
CA GLN A 10 3.35 -7.03 -0.51
C GLN A 10 4.63 -7.71 -0.99
N ASP A 11 5.80 -7.29 -0.52
CA ASP A 11 7.09 -7.84 -0.93
C ASP A 11 7.22 -9.33 -0.57
N THR A 12 6.79 -9.70 0.64
CA THR A 12 6.84 -11.10 1.10
C THR A 12 5.93 -12.01 0.28
N LEU A 13 4.73 -11.54 -0.10
CA LEU A 13 3.81 -12.30 -0.94
C LEU A 13 4.21 -12.27 -2.43
N ALA A 14 4.75 -11.13 -2.90
CA ALA A 14 5.24 -10.93 -4.27
C ALA A 14 6.47 -11.79 -4.58
N ALA A 15 7.24 -12.19 -3.57
CA ALA A 15 8.32 -13.16 -3.72
C ALA A 15 7.84 -14.55 -4.15
N VAL A 16 6.55 -14.87 -3.96
CA VAL A 16 5.93 -16.15 -4.34
C VAL A 16 5.08 -16.00 -5.60
N SER A 17 4.16 -15.04 -5.63
CA SER A 17 3.22 -14.83 -6.75
C SER A 17 2.88 -13.35 -6.96
N GLU A 18 2.41 -12.97 -8.16
CA GLU A 18 2.06 -11.57 -8.49
C GLU A 18 0.87 -11.05 -7.64
N VAL A 19 1.14 -10.14 -6.70
CA VAL A 19 0.14 -9.46 -5.87
C VAL A 19 -0.29 -8.14 -6.53
N VAL A 20 -1.60 -7.95 -6.68
CA VAL A 20 -2.17 -6.76 -7.32
C VAL A 20 -2.45 -5.65 -6.32
N TYR A 21 -2.93 -6.02 -5.14
CA TYR A 21 -3.35 -5.06 -4.12
C TYR A 21 -3.29 -5.70 -2.73
N VAL A 22 -2.80 -4.96 -1.74
CA VAL A 22 -2.86 -5.35 -0.33
C VAL A 22 -3.76 -4.36 0.40
N ASP A 23 -4.84 -4.88 0.96
CA ASP A 23 -5.77 -4.14 1.80
C ASP A 23 -5.37 -4.33 3.27
N LEU A 24 -4.84 -3.26 3.87
CA LEU A 24 -4.44 -3.20 5.26
C LEU A 24 -5.03 -1.93 5.88
N LEU A 25 -5.87 -2.11 6.91
CA LEU A 25 -6.47 -1.01 7.66
C LEU A 25 -5.63 -0.66 8.89
N GLU A 26 -5.63 0.62 9.26
CA GLU A 26 -4.90 1.08 10.45
C GLU A 26 -5.50 0.47 11.72
N GLY A 27 -4.68 -0.24 12.49
CA GLY A 27 -5.11 -0.87 13.75
C GLY A 27 -5.72 -2.25 13.60
N ASP A 28 -5.91 -2.76 12.38
CA ASP A 28 -6.33 -4.14 12.15
C ASP A 28 -5.15 -5.11 12.28
N THR A 29 -5.42 -6.27 12.85
CA THR A 29 -4.49 -7.41 12.91
C THR A 29 -4.63 -8.36 11.72
N GLU A 30 -5.59 -8.06 10.84
CA GLU A 30 -5.94 -8.86 9.67
C GLU A 30 -5.70 -8.04 8.40
N CYS A 31 -5.26 -8.69 7.33
CA CYS A 31 -5.01 -8.06 6.04
C CYS A 31 -5.50 -8.96 4.92
N HIS A 32 -5.88 -8.35 3.79
CA HIS A 32 -6.39 -9.08 2.64
C HIS A 32 -5.53 -8.75 1.42
N ALA A 33 -4.93 -9.77 0.81
CA ALA A 33 -4.15 -9.63 -0.41
C ALA A 33 -4.95 -10.12 -1.62
N ARG A 34 -5.00 -9.31 -2.68
CA ARG A 34 -5.64 -9.65 -3.95
C ARG A 34 -4.59 -10.14 -4.94
N PHE A 35 -4.82 -11.32 -5.47
CA PHE A 35 -4.06 -11.91 -6.56
C PHE A 35 -4.73 -11.67 -7.91
N LYS A 36 -3.93 -11.73 -8.96
CA LYS A 36 -4.41 -11.55 -10.34
C LYS A 36 -5.14 -12.77 -10.85
N THR A 37 -4.63 -13.96 -10.53
CA THR A 37 -5.22 -15.24 -10.89
C THR A 37 -5.50 -16.09 -9.65
N PRO A 38 -6.45 -17.03 -9.71
CA PRO A 38 -6.68 -17.98 -8.61
C PRO A 38 -5.49 -18.94 -8.41
N GLU A 39 -4.74 -19.23 -9.47
CA GLU A 39 -3.54 -20.08 -9.42
C GLU A 39 -2.45 -19.44 -8.55
N ASP A 40 -2.26 -18.13 -8.67
CA ASP A 40 -1.32 -17.34 -7.85
C ASP A 40 -1.65 -17.45 -6.36
N ALA A 41 -2.93 -17.35 -6.00
CA ALA A 41 -3.40 -17.49 -4.63
C ALA A 41 -3.14 -18.90 -4.09
N GLN A 42 -3.37 -19.92 -4.93
CA GLN A 42 -3.11 -21.31 -4.57
C GLN A 42 -1.61 -21.59 -4.38
N ALA A 43 -0.74 -20.97 -5.20
CA ALA A 43 0.71 -21.08 -5.05
C ALA A 43 1.19 -20.51 -3.71
N VAL A 44 0.66 -19.36 -3.29
CA VAL A 44 0.92 -18.77 -1.96
C VAL A 44 0.42 -19.69 -0.83
N MET A 45 -0.75 -20.30 -0.99
CA MET A 45 -1.26 -21.28 -0.03
C MET A 45 -0.38 -22.54 0.06
N ASN A 46 0.23 -22.98 -1.04
CA ASN A 46 1.19 -24.09 -1.00
C ASN A 46 2.47 -23.69 -0.27
N ALA A 47 2.95 -22.46 -0.49
CA ALA A 47 4.09 -21.87 0.22
C ALA A 47 3.78 -21.45 1.68
N HIS A 48 2.51 -21.53 2.12
CA HIS A 48 2.10 -21.03 3.43
C HIS A 48 2.87 -21.65 4.59
N THR A 49 3.33 -22.90 4.45
CA THR A 49 4.06 -23.60 5.52
C THR A 49 5.40 -22.93 5.82
N GLU A 50 6.06 -22.38 4.81
CA GLU A 50 7.33 -21.66 4.97
C GLU A 50 7.09 -20.26 5.53
N ILE A 51 6.06 -19.58 5.06
CA ILE A 51 5.66 -18.25 5.54
C ILE A 51 5.23 -18.33 7.01
N LYS A 52 4.44 -19.35 7.37
CA LYS A 52 3.98 -19.60 8.74
C LYS A 52 5.15 -19.90 9.67
N LYS A 53 6.21 -20.58 9.22
CA LYS A 53 7.42 -20.81 10.03
C LYS A 53 8.21 -19.52 10.27
N LYS A 54 8.27 -18.62 9.28
CA LYS A 54 9.04 -17.36 9.36
C LYS A 54 8.30 -16.26 10.12
N HIS A 55 6.98 -16.15 9.93
CA HIS A 55 6.20 -14.99 10.37
C HIS A 55 4.98 -15.35 11.24
N CYS A 56 4.69 -16.64 11.45
CA CYS A 56 3.53 -17.11 12.24
C CYS A 56 2.16 -16.63 11.71
N TRP A 57 2.07 -16.29 10.42
CA TRP A 57 0.82 -15.85 9.80
C TRP A 57 -0.13 -17.01 9.53
N LYS A 58 -1.44 -16.73 9.63
CA LYS A 58 -2.50 -17.60 9.15
C LYS A 58 -2.97 -17.07 7.82
N LEU A 59 -2.86 -17.90 6.78
CA LEU A 59 -3.28 -17.59 5.42
C LEU A 59 -4.51 -18.45 5.12
N GLU A 60 -5.54 -17.85 4.54
CA GLU A 60 -6.75 -18.52 4.11
C GLU A 60 -7.26 -17.86 2.83
N VAL A 61 -7.72 -18.67 1.87
CA VAL A 61 -8.36 -18.17 0.67
C VAL A 61 -9.84 -17.97 0.98
N LEU A 62 -10.30 -16.74 0.91
CA LEU A 62 -11.72 -16.43 1.04
C LEU A 62 -12.51 -17.12 -0.07
N SER A 63 -13.64 -17.71 0.30
CA SER A 63 -14.55 -18.36 -0.64
C SER A 63 -16.01 -18.19 -0.20
N GLY A 64 -16.94 -18.33 -1.14
CA GLY A 64 -18.38 -18.28 -0.88
C GLY A 64 -18.85 -16.93 -0.29
N ASP A 65 -19.63 -17.00 0.79
CA ASP A 65 -20.22 -15.81 1.42
C ASP A 65 -19.18 -14.83 1.96
N HIS A 66 -18.06 -15.33 2.50
CA HIS A 66 -17.01 -14.47 3.05
C HIS A 66 -16.33 -13.65 1.96
N GLU A 67 -16.07 -14.28 0.81
CA GLU A 67 -15.52 -13.61 -0.35
C GLU A 67 -16.50 -12.55 -0.89
N GLN A 68 -17.78 -12.90 -1.01
CA GLN A 68 -18.80 -11.96 -1.49
C GLN A 68 -18.93 -10.75 -0.56
N ARG A 69 -18.94 -10.97 0.76
CA ARG A 69 -18.97 -9.88 1.76
C ARG A 69 -17.73 -9.00 1.68
N TYR A 70 -16.55 -9.59 1.49
CA TYR A 70 -15.31 -8.83 1.31
C TYR A 70 -15.37 -7.93 0.07
N TRP A 71 -15.83 -8.48 -1.08
CA TRP A 71 -16.01 -7.69 -2.29
C TRP A 71 -17.05 -6.57 -2.13
N GLN A 72 -18.15 -6.84 -1.44
CA GLN A 72 -19.16 -5.82 -1.13
C GLN A 72 -18.58 -4.69 -0.28
N LYS A 73 -17.80 -5.03 0.76
CA LYS A 73 -17.09 -4.05 1.59
C LYS A 73 -16.19 -3.15 0.74
N ILE A 74 -15.33 -3.74 -0.11
CA ILE A 74 -14.45 -2.97 -1.00
C ILE A 74 -15.23 -2.00 -1.90
N LEU A 75 -16.35 -2.47 -2.48
CA LEU A 75 -17.17 -1.64 -3.36
C LEU A 75 -17.79 -0.46 -2.61
N VAL A 76 -18.31 -0.71 -1.40
CA VAL A 76 -18.87 0.33 -0.53
C VAL A 76 -17.79 1.34 -0.12
N ASP A 77 -16.62 0.87 0.32
CA ASP A 77 -15.51 1.73 0.74
C ASP A 77 -15.02 2.59 -0.43
N ARG A 78 -14.90 2.01 -1.62
CA ARG A 78 -14.55 2.73 -2.84
C ARG A 78 -15.60 3.80 -3.17
N GLN A 79 -16.89 3.48 -3.06
CA GLN A 79 -17.96 4.42 -3.32
C GLN A 79 -17.98 5.55 -2.29
N ALA A 80 -17.78 5.24 -1.01
CA ALA A 80 -17.66 6.23 0.06
C ALA A 80 -16.46 7.16 -0.18
N LYS A 81 -15.30 6.60 -0.57
CA LYS A 81 -14.09 7.37 -0.92
C LYS A 81 -14.30 8.29 -2.12
N LEU A 82 -15.03 7.83 -3.13
CA LEU A 82 -15.39 8.66 -4.30
C LEU A 82 -16.38 9.77 -3.95
N ASN A 83 -17.35 9.47 -3.09
CA ASN A 83 -18.38 10.40 -2.67
C ASN A 83 -17.92 11.37 -1.58
N GLN A 84 -16.78 11.11 -0.94
CA GLN A 84 -16.24 11.95 0.10
C GLN A 84 -16.06 13.37 -0.45
N PRO A 85 -16.63 14.40 0.22
CA PRO A 85 -16.43 15.78 -0.17
C PRO A 85 -14.94 16.09 -0.14
N ARG A 86 -14.33 16.20 -1.32
CA ARG A 86 -12.92 16.61 -1.40
C ARG A 86 -12.85 18.10 -1.14
N GLU A 87 -12.07 18.52 -0.15
CA GLU A 87 -11.67 19.90 0.01
C GLU A 87 -10.93 20.33 -1.26
N LYS A 88 -11.62 21.08 -2.12
CA LYS A 88 -11.02 21.64 -3.33
C LYS A 88 -10.24 22.88 -2.89
N LYS A 89 -8.91 22.75 -2.82
CA LYS A 89 -8.03 23.92 -2.67
C LYS A 89 -8.26 24.90 -3.82
N ARG A 90 -8.76 26.10 -3.51
CA ARG A 90 -9.14 27.14 -4.48
C ARG A 90 -8.44 28.45 -4.18
N GLY A 91 -8.32 29.31 -5.19
CA GLY A 91 -7.82 30.69 -5.04
C GLY A 91 -6.47 30.77 -4.30
N THR A 92 -6.43 31.57 -3.25
CA THR A 92 -5.25 31.86 -2.42
C THR A 92 -4.63 30.61 -1.80
N GLU A 93 -5.44 29.63 -1.40
CA GLU A 93 -4.95 28.40 -0.78
C GLU A 93 -4.05 27.59 -1.73
N LYS A 94 -4.38 27.59 -3.04
CA LYS A 94 -3.56 26.96 -4.08
C LYS A 94 -2.20 27.65 -4.22
N LEU A 95 -2.18 28.98 -4.09
CA LEU A 95 -0.95 29.77 -4.17
C LEU A 95 -0.05 29.53 -2.96
N ILE A 96 -0.63 29.47 -1.76
CA ILE A 96 0.10 29.17 -0.52
C ILE A 96 0.72 27.79 -0.59
N THR A 97 -0.05 26.74 -0.92
CA THR A 97 0.49 25.37 -1.03
C THR A 97 1.59 25.27 -2.09
N LYS A 98 1.47 25.98 -3.22
CA LYS A 98 2.52 26.01 -4.25
C LYS A 98 3.79 26.71 -3.73
N ALA A 99 3.65 27.82 -3.01
CA ALA A 99 4.78 28.53 -2.43
C ALA A 99 5.49 27.73 -1.34
N GLU A 100 4.74 27.01 -0.50
CA GLU A 100 5.28 26.11 0.53
C GLU A 100 6.07 24.97 -0.10
N LYS A 101 5.52 24.32 -1.14
CA LYS A 101 6.19 23.24 -1.86
C LYS A 101 7.54 23.70 -2.44
N ILE A 102 7.56 24.84 -3.14
CA ILE A 102 8.80 25.39 -3.71
C ILE A 102 9.82 25.72 -2.60
N ARG A 103 9.36 26.24 -1.46
CA ARG A 103 10.24 26.57 -0.34
C ARG A 103 10.89 25.32 0.24
N LEU A 104 10.11 24.25 0.42
CA LEU A 104 10.59 22.97 0.92
C LEU A 104 11.61 22.33 -0.04
N GLU A 105 11.31 22.32 -1.35
CA GLU A 105 12.22 21.80 -2.38
C GLU A 105 13.55 22.56 -2.41
N LYS A 106 13.51 23.90 -2.32
CA LYS A 106 14.72 24.73 -2.23
C LYS A 106 15.54 24.43 -0.98
N THR A 107 14.89 24.26 0.17
CA THR A 107 15.59 23.88 1.41
C THR A 107 16.24 22.50 1.27
N GLN A 108 15.54 21.53 0.68
CA GLN A 108 16.09 20.19 0.44
C GLN A 108 17.30 20.23 -0.51
N GLN A 109 17.21 20.97 -1.62
CA GLN A 109 18.33 21.16 -2.55
C GLN A 109 19.51 21.87 -1.89
N ALA A 110 19.27 22.92 -1.10
CA ALA A 110 20.32 23.63 -0.38
C ALA A 110 20.97 22.79 0.73
N SER A 111 20.23 21.81 1.28
CA SER A 111 20.76 20.87 2.28
C SER A 111 21.59 19.73 1.68
N GLN A 112 21.62 19.58 0.35
CA GLN A 112 22.49 18.61 -0.30
C GLN A 112 23.92 19.18 -0.37
N HIS A 113 24.84 18.56 0.35
CA HIS A 113 26.27 18.90 0.27
C HIS A 113 26.81 18.60 -1.13
N ILE A 114 27.42 19.60 -1.78
CA ILE A 114 28.12 19.43 -3.05
C ILE A 114 29.32 18.48 -2.82
N ARG A 115 29.27 17.27 -3.38
CA ARG A 115 30.39 16.34 -3.39
C ARG A 115 31.32 16.74 -4.54
N PHE A 116 32.45 17.38 -4.21
CA PHE A 116 33.53 17.55 -5.17
C PHE A 116 34.18 16.18 -5.40
N SER A 117 34.12 15.68 -6.63
CA SER A 117 34.98 14.58 -7.06
C SER A 117 36.37 15.16 -7.28
N GLU A 118 37.34 14.75 -6.46
CA GLU A 118 38.76 14.92 -6.79
C GLU A 118 39.02 14.20 -8.11
N TYR A 119 39.49 14.94 -9.12
CA TYR A 119 40.03 14.35 -10.34
C TYR A 119 41.49 13.96 -10.07
N ASP A 120 41.86 12.72 -10.44
CA ASP A 120 43.23 12.20 -10.48
C ASP A 120 44.16 13.03 -11.39
#